data_AF-A0A382Q795-F1
#
_entry.id   AF-A0A382Q795-F1
#
_cell.length_a   1.000
_cell.length_b   1.000
_cell.length_c   1.000
_cell.angle_alpha   90.00
_cell.angle_beta   90.00
_cell.angle_gamma   90.00
#
_symmetry.space_group_name_H-M   'P 1'
#
loop_
_entity.id
_entity.type
_entity.pdbx_description
1 polymer ?
#
loop_
_entity_poly.entity_id
_entity_poly.type
_entity_poly.pdbx_seq_one_letter_code
_entity_poly.pdbx_strand_id
1 'polypeptide(L)'
;MNKTIQKYFFIMLAAVLLHPLVLAQTTVTFTNAAATGRNGPTQAQVNTAYDGTTLDDDVTVSSGIQLWTVPATGTYTIEVWGAEGGGPPTNYTNNIPGKGARMKGDFSLDQGDVLKILVGQAGLRYTHDGTGGGGTFVALSNNTALIVAGGGGGSGYSGTYAVGMDAVTTTSGTAGSGYTNNTGGTNGNGGTATAWAGNGAGFTGNGGGSTSTGSPYAMSFINGGVGGNQGTNSMFGSFGGGGGTHGAGWGGGGGGGYSGGAGATSSQYGGGGGGSYNSSSTNTSSQAGVREGHGQVVITYCTGFCFESAAVVANNNYV
;
A
#
# COMPACT_ATOMS: atom_id res chain seq x y z
N MET A 1 -7.46 -20.19 -63.83
CA MET A 1 -7.62 -19.00 -62.95
C MET A 1 -6.64 -17.94 -63.41
N ASN A 2 -7.13 -16.72 -63.64
CA ASN A 2 -6.29 -15.58 -64.01
C ASN A 2 -5.29 -15.31 -62.87
N LYS A 3 -3.98 -15.21 -63.18
CA LYS A 3 -2.91 -14.97 -62.18
C LYS A 3 -3.16 -13.71 -61.34
N THR A 4 -3.93 -12.78 -61.89
CA THR A 4 -4.38 -11.55 -61.21
C THR A 4 -5.36 -11.86 -60.08
N ILE A 5 -6.31 -12.77 -60.26
CA ILE A 5 -7.32 -13.16 -59.26
C ILE A 5 -6.68 -13.94 -58.10
N GLN A 6 -5.66 -14.76 -58.37
CA GLN A 6 -4.88 -15.46 -57.33
C GLN A 6 -4.13 -14.49 -56.41
N LYS A 7 -3.53 -13.43 -56.96
CA LYS A 7 -2.85 -12.39 -56.16
C LYS A 7 -3.82 -11.64 -55.25
N TYR A 8 -4.98 -11.22 -55.77
CA TYR A 8 -5.96 -10.51 -54.94
C TYR A 8 -6.61 -11.42 -53.89
N PHE A 9 -6.81 -12.71 -54.19
CA PHE A 9 -7.31 -13.67 -53.22
C PHE A 9 -6.33 -13.90 -52.06
N PHE A 10 -5.02 -14.01 -52.33
CA PHE A 10 -3.99 -14.14 -51.29
C PHE A 10 -3.83 -12.87 -50.44
N ILE A 11 -3.93 -11.69 -51.05
CA ILE A 11 -3.84 -10.41 -50.31
C ILE A 11 -5.07 -10.20 -49.41
N MET A 12 -6.26 -10.54 -49.89
CA MET A 12 -7.49 -10.48 -49.09
C MET A 12 -7.50 -11.53 -47.98
N LEU A 13 -6.98 -12.75 -48.23
CA LEU A 13 -6.85 -13.79 -47.20
C LEU A 13 -5.84 -13.38 -46.11
N ALA A 14 -4.72 -12.75 -46.48
CA ALA A 14 -3.76 -12.20 -45.52
C ALA A 14 -4.32 -10.99 -44.74
N ALA A 15 -5.10 -10.12 -45.37
CA ALA A 15 -5.74 -8.98 -44.71
C ALA A 15 -6.92 -9.35 -43.80
N VAL A 16 -7.57 -10.51 -44.04
CA VAL A 16 -8.67 -11.03 -43.21
C VAL A 16 -8.15 -11.97 -42.09
N LEU A 17 -6.96 -12.57 -42.25
CA LEU A 17 -6.30 -13.36 -41.19
C LEU A 17 -5.37 -12.53 -40.29
N LEU A 18 -4.85 -11.39 -40.74
CA LEU A 18 -4.24 -10.39 -39.86
C LEU A 18 -5.35 -9.56 -39.21
N HIS A 19 -6.00 -10.15 -38.20
CA HIS A 19 -6.57 -9.31 -37.15
C HIS A 19 -5.41 -8.47 -36.61
N PRO A 20 -5.52 -7.13 -36.51
CA PRO A 20 -4.57 -6.39 -35.70
C PRO A 20 -4.63 -7.04 -34.32
N LEU A 21 -3.50 -7.60 -33.84
CA LEU A 21 -3.36 -7.91 -32.43
C LEU A 21 -3.52 -6.57 -31.72
N VAL A 22 -4.74 -6.29 -31.26
CA VAL A 22 -5.02 -5.11 -30.48
C VAL A 22 -4.31 -5.34 -29.15
N LEU A 23 -3.25 -4.56 -28.94
CA LEU A 23 -2.58 -4.42 -27.64
C LEU A 23 -3.63 -3.89 -26.65
N ALA A 24 -4.28 -4.79 -25.91
CA ALA A 24 -5.19 -4.43 -24.84
C ALA A 24 -4.41 -4.36 -23.53
N GLN A 25 -3.89 -3.17 -23.23
CA GLN A 25 -3.38 -2.87 -21.90
C GLN A 25 -4.57 -2.78 -20.94
N THR A 26 -4.59 -3.68 -19.97
CA THR A 26 -5.59 -3.73 -18.89
C THR A 26 -5.03 -3.00 -17.67
N THR A 27 -5.86 -2.22 -17.00
CA THR A 27 -5.52 -1.57 -15.74
C THR A 27 -6.61 -1.90 -14.72
N VAL A 28 -6.21 -2.47 -13.59
CA VAL A 28 -7.09 -2.76 -12.46
C VAL A 28 -6.65 -1.97 -11.24
N THR A 29 -7.61 -1.57 -10.42
CA THR A 29 -7.36 -0.70 -9.26
C THR A 29 -7.99 -1.30 -8.02
N PHE A 30 -7.16 -1.63 -7.05
CA PHE A 30 -7.59 -2.08 -5.73
C PHE A 30 -7.66 -0.91 -4.76
N THR A 31 -8.76 -0.82 -4.02
CA THR A 31 -9.03 0.23 -3.03
C THR A 31 -9.30 -0.40 -1.66
N ASN A 32 -9.60 0.44 -0.67
CA ASN A 32 -10.10 -0.03 0.63
C ASN A 32 -11.55 -0.54 0.58
N ALA A 33 -12.21 -0.55 -0.59
CA ALA A 33 -13.61 -0.97 -0.76
C ALA A 33 -14.57 -0.31 0.26
N ALA A 34 -14.38 0.99 0.48
CA ALA A 34 -15.09 1.81 1.46
C ALA A 34 -14.97 1.36 2.94
N ALA A 35 -14.13 0.37 3.26
CA ALA A 35 -13.84 0.01 4.64
C ALA A 35 -12.96 1.08 5.31
N THR A 36 -13.19 1.29 6.61
CA THR A 36 -12.43 2.25 7.43
C THR A 36 -12.18 1.66 8.81
N GLY A 37 -11.19 2.23 9.52
CA GLY A 37 -10.81 1.80 10.86
C GLY A 37 -9.82 0.64 10.88
N ARG A 38 -9.93 -0.24 11.88
CA ARG A 38 -8.89 -1.21 12.23
C ARG A 38 -8.80 -2.41 11.29
N ASN A 39 -9.95 -2.85 10.79
CA ASN A 39 -10.10 -4.06 10.00
C ASN A 39 -10.23 -3.69 8.53
N GLY A 40 -9.76 -4.58 7.65
CA GLY A 40 -9.92 -4.42 6.21
C GLY A 40 -11.34 -4.77 5.75
N PRO A 41 -11.61 -4.64 4.44
CA PRO A 41 -12.94 -4.86 3.89
C PRO A 41 -13.41 -6.31 4.02
N THR A 42 -14.73 -6.50 4.00
CA THR A 42 -15.39 -7.80 3.86
C THR A 42 -15.54 -8.18 2.39
N GLN A 43 -15.84 -9.45 2.10
CA GLN A 43 -16.14 -9.90 0.73
C GLN A 43 -17.28 -9.09 0.10
N ALA A 44 -18.36 -8.83 0.84
CA ALA A 44 -19.51 -8.08 0.33
C ALA A 44 -19.14 -6.63 -0.05
N GLN A 45 -18.28 -5.99 0.73
CA GLN A 45 -17.76 -4.66 0.43
C GLN A 45 -16.91 -4.65 -0.85
N VAL A 46 -16.05 -5.66 -1.03
CA VAL A 46 -15.24 -5.82 -2.24
C VAL A 46 -16.10 -6.06 -3.48
N ASN A 47 -17.07 -6.98 -3.40
CA ASN A 47 -18.00 -7.22 -4.52
C ASN A 47 -18.74 -5.94 -4.91
N THR A 48 -19.27 -5.21 -3.92
CA THR A 48 -19.96 -3.93 -4.18
C THR A 48 -19.02 -2.88 -4.78
N ALA A 49 -17.75 -2.84 -4.35
CA ALA A 49 -16.78 -1.85 -4.83
C ALA A 49 -16.31 -2.11 -6.27
N TYR A 50 -16.35 -3.38 -6.71
CA TYR A 50 -15.82 -3.80 -8.01
C TYR A 50 -16.88 -4.28 -9.00
N ASP A 51 -18.16 -4.27 -8.63
CA ASP A 51 -19.31 -4.56 -9.50
C ASP A 51 -19.20 -3.78 -10.81
N GLY A 52 -19.28 -4.50 -11.94
CA GLY A 52 -19.16 -3.93 -13.28
C GLY A 52 -17.76 -3.48 -13.71
N THR A 53 -16.70 -3.83 -12.97
CA THR A 53 -15.29 -3.58 -13.34
C THR A 53 -14.58 -4.86 -13.78
N THR A 54 -13.34 -4.76 -14.26
CA THR A 54 -12.51 -5.95 -14.55
C THR A 54 -12.17 -6.77 -13.29
N LEU A 55 -12.39 -6.25 -12.09
CA LEU A 55 -12.19 -6.97 -10.83
C LEU A 55 -13.46 -7.65 -10.31
N ASP A 56 -14.58 -7.49 -11.02
CA ASP A 56 -15.87 -8.05 -10.64
C ASP A 56 -15.79 -9.59 -10.58
N ASP A 57 -16.26 -10.17 -9.48
CA ASP A 57 -16.15 -11.59 -9.12
C ASP A 57 -14.74 -12.24 -9.16
N ASP A 58 -13.69 -11.48 -9.50
CA ASP A 58 -12.30 -11.95 -9.64
C ASP A 58 -11.46 -11.81 -8.36
N VAL A 59 -12.03 -11.21 -7.31
CA VAL A 59 -11.33 -10.92 -6.05
C VAL A 59 -11.98 -11.65 -4.87
N THR A 60 -11.18 -12.43 -4.15
CA THR A 60 -11.60 -13.04 -2.87
C THR A 60 -10.96 -12.33 -1.69
N VAL A 61 -11.60 -12.35 -0.52
CA VAL A 61 -11.13 -11.64 0.66
C VAL A 61 -10.84 -12.60 1.81
N SER A 62 -9.66 -12.47 2.41
CA SER A 62 -9.26 -13.19 3.63
C SER A 62 -8.75 -12.20 4.67
N SER A 63 -9.49 -12.05 5.78
CA SER A 63 -9.15 -11.11 6.87
C SER A 63 -8.89 -9.67 6.40
N GLY A 64 -9.62 -9.19 5.39
CA GLY A 64 -9.44 -7.85 4.82
C GLY A 64 -8.37 -7.75 3.73
N ILE A 65 -7.59 -8.80 3.51
CA ILE A 65 -6.62 -8.88 2.41
C ILE A 65 -7.34 -9.39 1.16
N GLN A 66 -7.20 -8.65 0.07
CA GLN A 66 -7.77 -8.98 -1.23
C GLN A 66 -6.81 -9.92 -1.97
N LEU A 67 -7.33 -11.03 -2.46
CA LEU A 67 -6.60 -12.06 -3.19
C LEU A 67 -7.01 -12.00 -4.64
N TRP A 68 -6.04 -11.84 -5.54
CA TRP A 68 -6.26 -11.77 -6.97
C TRP A 68 -5.30 -12.71 -7.70
N THR A 69 -5.83 -13.47 -8.65
CA THR A 69 -5.05 -14.45 -9.42
C THR A 69 -4.59 -13.82 -10.72
N VAL A 70 -3.29 -13.90 -10.98
CA VAL A 70 -2.65 -13.37 -12.18
C VAL A 70 -3.22 -14.08 -13.43
N PRO A 71 -3.86 -13.34 -14.35
CA PRO A 71 -4.64 -13.94 -15.43
C PRO A 71 -3.77 -14.51 -16.57
N ALA A 72 -2.54 -14.01 -16.73
CA ALA A 72 -1.60 -14.44 -17.75
C ALA A 72 -0.15 -14.20 -17.32
N THR A 73 0.78 -15.05 -17.75
CA THR A 73 2.21 -14.81 -17.54
C THR A 73 2.65 -13.56 -18.30
N GLY A 74 3.37 -12.67 -17.65
CA GLY A 74 3.87 -11.46 -18.28
C GLY A 74 4.45 -10.43 -17.32
N THR A 75 4.67 -9.23 -17.83
CA THR A 75 5.15 -8.09 -17.05
C THR A 75 3.99 -7.25 -16.54
N TYR A 76 3.99 -7.00 -15.22
CA TYR A 76 3.00 -6.24 -14.50
C TYR A 76 3.67 -4.99 -13.92
N THR A 77 3.21 -3.82 -14.32
CA THR A 77 3.57 -2.57 -13.64
C THR A 77 2.65 -2.41 -12.44
N ILE A 78 3.24 -2.41 -11.24
CA ILE A 78 2.49 -2.28 -9.98
C ILE A 78 2.87 -0.96 -9.32
N GLU A 79 1.86 -0.15 -9.04
CA GLU A 79 1.98 1.12 -8.33
C GLU A 79 1.14 1.09 -7.04
N VAL A 80 1.77 1.39 -5.92
CA VAL A 80 1.15 1.34 -4.58
C VAL A 80 1.26 2.68 -3.87
N TRP A 81 0.20 3.02 -3.16
CA TRP A 81 0.09 4.24 -2.36
C TRP A 81 -0.29 3.88 -0.93
N GLY A 82 0.53 4.28 0.04
CA GLY A 82 0.23 4.12 1.46
C GLY A 82 -0.77 5.16 1.93
N ALA A 83 -1.48 4.90 3.03
CA ALA A 83 -2.51 5.83 3.50
C ALA A 83 -1.93 6.97 4.35
N GLU A 84 -2.64 8.10 4.41
CA GLU A 84 -2.30 9.18 5.34
C GLU A 84 -2.58 8.79 6.81
N GLY A 85 -1.89 9.45 7.72
CA GLY A 85 -2.19 9.42 9.15
C GLY A 85 -3.48 10.17 9.51
N GLY A 86 -3.92 10.00 10.74
CA GLY A 86 -5.05 10.70 11.32
C GLY A 86 -4.60 11.99 12.00
N GLY A 87 -5.56 12.84 12.32
CA GLY A 87 -5.34 14.03 13.13
C GLY A 87 -6.61 14.50 13.83
N PRO A 88 -6.51 15.41 14.81
CA PRO A 88 -7.68 15.85 15.55
C PRO A 88 -8.64 16.69 14.69
N PRO A 89 -9.96 16.62 14.94
CA PRO A 89 -10.97 17.39 14.22
C PRO A 89 -11.05 18.83 14.73
N THR A 90 -9.98 19.64 14.73
CA THR A 90 -10.07 21.05 15.17
C THR A 90 -9.02 22.01 14.56
N ASN A 91 -9.28 23.30 14.75
CA ASN A 91 -8.69 24.52 14.16
C ASN A 91 -7.21 24.83 14.50
N TYR A 92 -6.43 23.85 14.96
CA TYR A 92 -5.03 24.07 15.32
C TYR A 92 -4.12 23.87 14.10
N THR A 93 -3.36 24.92 13.74
CA THR A 93 -2.61 25.00 12.47
C THR A 93 -1.48 23.99 12.32
N ASN A 94 -1.06 23.32 13.40
CA ASN A 94 0.13 22.45 13.44
C ASN A 94 -0.21 20.96 13.57
N ASN A 95 -1.49 20.59 13.46
CA ASN A 95 -1.97 19.22 13.72
C ASN A 95 -2.12 18.43 12.41
N ILE A 96 -1.06 18.47 11.59
CA ILE A 96 -1.06 17.94 10.22
C ILE A 96 -0.67 16.46 10.29
N PRO A 97 -1.50 15.53 9.78
CA PRO A 97 -1.11 14.13 9.66
C PRO A 97 0.01 13.96 8.63
N GLY A 98 0.84 12.94 8.84
CA GLY A 98 1.80 12.51 7.83
C GLY A 98 1.08 11.90 6.63
N LYS A 99 1.59 12.14 5.43
CA LYS A 99 1.10 11.57 4.18
C LYS A 99 1.73 10.21 3.90
N GLY A 100 1.02 9.39 3.13
CA GLY A 100 1.54 8.10 2.68
C GLY A 100 2.55 8.22 1.54
N ALA A 101 3.39 7.19 1.38
CA ALA A 101 4.37 7.12 0.32
C ALA A 101 3.75 6.54 -0.97
N ARG A 102 4.47 6.67 -2.07
CA ARG A 102 4.17 6.05 -3.36
C ARG A 102 5.37 5.26 -3.84
N MET A 103 5.13 4.03 -4.28
CA MET A 103 6.14 3.17 -4.89
C MET A 103 5.61 2.60 -6.22
N LYS A 104 6.49 2.44 -7.21
CA LYS A 104 6.18 1.79 -8.49
C LYS A 104 7.35 0.92 -8.96
N GLY A 105 7.06 -0.21 -9.60
CA GLY A 105 8.03 -1.03 -10.34
C GLY A 105 7.36 -2.04 -11.27
N ASP A 106 8.15 -2.68 -12.13
CA ASP A 106 7.71 -3.75 -13.02
C ASP A 106 8.08 -5.13 -12.45
N PHE A 107 7.15 -6.07 -12.51
CA PHE A 107 7.29 -7.42 -11.96
C PHE A 107 6.94 -8.47 -13.01
N SER A 108 7.77 -9.49 -13.16
CA SER A 108 7.42 -10.69 -13.93
C SER A 108 6.59 -11.61 -13.04
N LEU A 109 5.35 -11.90 -13.45
CA LEU A 109 4.44 -12.77 -12.74
C LEU A 109 3.95 -13.88 -13.67
N ASP A 110 3.71 -15.06 -13.11
CA ASP A 110 3.22 -16.20 -13.86
C ASP A 110 1.70 -16.32 -13.75
N GLN A 111 1.07 -16.82 -14.82
CA GLN A 111 -0.34 -17.16 -14.79
C GLN A 111 -0.63 -18.10 -13.61
N GLY A 112 -1.66 -17.77 -12.83
CA GLY A 112 -2.04 -18.56 -11.65
C GLY A 112 -1.32 -18.16 -10.37
N ASP A 113 -0.32 -17.27 -10.42
CA ASP A 113 0.20 -16.64 -9.20
C ASP A 113 -0.94 -15.93 -8.46
N VAL A 114 -1.00 -16.07 -7.14
CA VAL A 114 -1.98 -15.37 -6.32
C VAL A 114 -1.30 -14.24 -5.57
N LEU A 115 -1.75 -13.02 -5.84
CA LEU A 115 -1.31 -11.81 -5.15
C LEU A 115 -2.17 -11.57 -3.91
N LYS A 116 -1.51 -11.33 -2.77
CA LYS A 116 -2.09 -10.76 -1.56
C LYS A 116 -1.96 -9.25 -1.62
N ILE A 117 -3.10 -8.56 -1.67
CA ILE A 117 -3.20 -7.12 -1.81
C ILE A 117 -3.88 -6.57 -0.55
N LEU A 118 -3.12 -5.83 0.26
CA LEU A 118 -3.62 -5.14 1.43
C LEU A 118 -3.60 -3.64 1.13
N VAL A 119 -4.76 -3.02 1.08
CA VAL A 119 -4.88 -1.57 0.88
C VAL A 119 -4.99 -0.86 2.22
N GLY A 120 -4.01 0.00 2.53
CA GLY A 120 -3.97 0.72 3.79
C GLY A 120 -5.16 1.68 3.95
N GLN A 121 -5.69 1.79 5.17
CA GLN A 121 -6.77 2.72 5.50
C GLN A 121 -6.18 3.98 6.15
N ALA A 122 -6.82 5.12 5.89
CA ALA A 122 -6.39 6.40 6.46
C ALA A 122 -6.52 6.37 7.98
N GLY A 123 -5.62 7.07 8.67
CA GLY A 123 -5.66 7.17 10.13
C GLY A 123 -6.97 7.78 10.61
N LEU A 124 -7.48 7.27 11.73
CA LEU A 124 -8.68 7.78 12.37
C LEU A 124 -8.38 9.10 13.07
N ARG A 125 -9.42 9.95 13.08
CA ARG A 125 -9.41 11.28 13.67
C ARG A 125 -10.16 11.24 14.99
N TYR A 126 -9.47 11.51 16.10
CA TYR A 126 -10.09 11.63 17.42
C TYR A 126 -9.88 13.03 18.00
N THR A 127 -10.70 13.44 18.96
CA THR A 127 -10.74 14.81 19.50
C THR A 127 -9.37 15.41 19.82
N HIS A 128 -8.44 14.58 20.33
CA HIS A 128 -7.13 15.05 20.79
C HIS A 128 -5.94 14.48 20.00
N ASP A 129 -6.08 13.34 19.33
CA ASP A 129 -4.92 12.63 18.74
C ASP A 129 -5.29 11.98 17.41
N GLY A 130 -4.29 11.85 16.54
CA GLY A 130 -4.36 11.13 15.27
C GLY A 130 -3.72 9.75 15.34
N THR A 131 -4.31 8.77 14.68
CA THR A 131 -3.71 7.43 14.58
C THR A 131 -2.78 7.31 13.38
N GLY A 132 -1.93 6.29 13.36
CA GLY A 132 -1.14 5.98 12.17
C GLY A 132 -2.02 5.53 11.01
N GLY A 133 -1.63 5.93 9.80
CA GLY A 133 -2.17 5.41 8.55
C GLY A 133 -1.64 4.02 8.25
N GLY A 134 -2.42 3.25 7.50
CA GLY A 134 -2.02 1.92 7.03
C GLY A 134 -1.00 1.94 5.91
N GLY A 135 -0.05 1.01 5.94
CA GLY A 135 0.74 0.66 4.77
C GLY A 135 -0.11 -0.06 3.72
N THR A 136 0.31 0.02 2.46
CA THR A 136 -0.29 -0.71 1.34
C THR A 136 0.70 -1.71 0.79
N PHE A 137 0.29 -2.97 0.64
CA PHE A 137 1.16 -4.11 0.40
C PHE A 137 0.69 -4.91 -0.81
N VAL A 138 1.64 -5.35 -1.63
CA VAL A 138 1.44 -6.41 -2.62
C VAL A 138 2.52 -7.47 -2.39
N ALA A 139 2.09 -8.70 -2.16
CA ALA A 139 2.96 -9.84 -1.92
C ALA A 139 2.42 -11.10 -2.61
N LEU A 140 3.27 -12.09 -2.83
CA LEU A 140 2.83 -13.41 -3.28
C LEU A 140 2.13 -14.19 -2.15
N SER A 141 1.42 -15.25 -2.51
CA SER A 141 0.67 -16.11 -1.58
C SER A 141 1.53 -16.68 -0.44
N ASN A 142 2.82 -16.92 -0.69
CA ASN A 142 3.82 -17.39 0.27
C ASN A 142 4.41 -16.27 1.17
N ASN A 143 3.82 -15.07 1.16
CA ASN A 143 4.29 -13.88 1.87
C ASN A 143 5.65 -13.33 1.40
N THR A 144 6.04 -13.56 0.15
CA THR A 144 7.15 -12.82 -0.46
C THR A 144 6.69 -11.42 -0.85
N ALA A 145 7.25 -10.38 -0.24
CA ALA A 145 6.94 -8.99 -0.57
C ALA A 145 7.37 -8.65 -2.01
N LEU A 146 6.47 -8.05 -2.79
CA LEU A 146 6.80 -7.47 -4.10
C LEU A 146 7.04 -5.97 -3.95
N ILE A 147 6.04 -5.26 -3.44
CA ILE A 147 6.08 -3.81 -3.27
C ILE A 147 5.20 -3.36 -2.12
N VAL A 148 5.68 -2.37 -1.36
CA VAL A 148 5.01 -1.84 -0.17
C VAL A 148 5.20 -0.32 -0.13
N ALA A 149 4.11 0.42 0.02
CA ALA A 149 4.18 1.84 0.36
C ALA A 149 3.80 2.05 1.82
N GLY A 150 4.67 2.75 2.57
CA GLY A 150 4.42 3.12 3.96
C GLY A 150 3.26 4.10 4.12
N GLY A 151 2.53 3.97 5.23
CA GLY A 151 1.50 4.91 5.68
C GLY A 151 2.09 6.00 6.58
N GLY A 152 1.45 7.16 6.59
CA GLY A 152 1.90 8.31 7.38
C GLY A 152 1.63 8.17 8.88
N GLY A 153 2.43 8.86 9.70
CA GLY A 153 2.22 8.96 11.14
C GLY A 153 1.02 9.85 11.49
N GLY A 154 0.33 9.54 12.59
CA GLY A 154 -0.73 10.39 13.12
C GLY A 154 -0.19 11.67 13.77
N SER A 155 -0.98 12.74 13.79
CA SER A 155 -0.61 13.96 14.51
C SER A 155 -0.92 13.88 16.01
N GLY A 156 -0.20 14.67 16.81
CA GLY A 156 -0.45 14.87 18.23
C GLY A 156 -1.47 15.97 18.52
N TYR A 157 -1.68 16.26 19.81
CA TYR A 157 -2.72 17.19 20.26
C TYR A 157 -2.34 18.66 20.11
N SER A 158 -1.24 19.07 20.72
CA SER A 158 -0.82 20.48 20.72
C SER A 158 0.67 20.61 20.98
N GLY A 159 1.38 21.31 20.11
CA GLY A 159 2.80 21.61 20.29
C GLY A 159 3.51 21.87 18.96
N THR A 160 4.74 22.37 19.03
CA THR A 160 5.59 22.63 17.85
C THR A 160 5.86 21.37 17.03
N TYR A 161 5.77 20.20 17.66
CA TYR A 161 6.12 18.90 17.08
C TYR A 161 4.89 17.98 16.90
N ALA A 162 3.69 18.54 16.91
CA ALA A 162 2.45 17.76 16.78
C ALA A 162 2.24 17.18 15.37
N VAL A 163 3.06 17.55 14.39
CA VAL A 163 2.99 17.02 13.03
C VAL A 163 3.31 15.53 12.98
N GLY A 164 2.45 14.76 12.31
CA GLY A 164 2.75 13.38 11.95
C GLY A 164 3.84 13.35 10.87
N MET A 165 4.76 12.39 10.97
CA MET A 165 5.81 12.25 9.98
C MET A 165 5.28 11.53 8.74
N ASP A 166 5.65 12.02 7.57
CA ASP A 166 5.36 11.36 6.30
C ASP A 166 6.01 9.98 6.23
N ALA A 167 5.38 9.06 5.50
CA ALA A 167 6.00 7.81 5.13
C ALA A 167 7.19 8.04 4.18
N VAL A 168 8.19 7.18 4.30
CA VAL A 168 9.46 7.29 3.56
C VAL A 168 9.61 6.18 2.52
N THR A 169 10.46 6.42 1.54
CA THR A 169 10.76 5.44 0.47
C THR A 169 11.80 4.40 0.88
N THR A 170 12.51 4.61 1.99
CA THR A 170 13.46 3.66 2.56
C THR A 170 12.74 2.55 3.34
N THR A 171 13.44 1.44 3.58
CA THR A 171 12.86 0.25 4.24
C THR A 171 12.56 0.43 5.72
N SER A 172 13.28 1.32 6.40
CA SER A 172 13.07 1.59 7.82
C SER A 172 11.95 2.61 8.02
N GLY A 173 11.11 2.38 9.04
CA GLY A 173 10.17 3.39 9.52
C GLY A 173 10.90 4.54 10.20
N THR A 174 10.23 5.68 10.35
CA THR A 174 10.84 6.86 10.97
C THR A 174 10.56 6.93 12.47
N ALA A 175 11.38 7.72 13.16
CA ALA A 175 11.01 8.27 14.46
C ALA A 175 9.77 9.18 14.34
N GLY A 176 9.10 9.41 15.47
CA GLY A 176 8.08 10.47 15.58
C GLY A 176 8.71 11.87 15.61
N SER A 177 7.87 12.89 15.45
CA SER A 177 8.32 14.29 15.41
C SER A 177 8.85 14.74 16.78
N GLY A 178 9.95 15.51 16.78
CA GLY A 178 10.56 16.06 18.01
C GLY A 178 11.41 15.09 18.83
N TYR A 179 11.68 13.88 18.33
CA TYR A 179 12.42 12.84 19.07
C TYR A 179 13.49 12.15 18.20
N THR A 180 14.70 11.96 18.74
CA THR A 180 15.83 11.33 18.02
C THR A 180 16.15 9.91 18.50
N ASN A 181 15.74 9.54 19.72
CA ASN A 181 16.10 8.25 20.34
C ASN A 181 15.05 7.15 20.17
N ASN A 182 13.95 7.45 19.48
CA ASN A 182 12.84 6.53 19.31
C ASN A 182 12.76 6.09 17.85
N THR A 183 13.21 4.89 17.53
CA THR A 183 13.35 4.45 16.14
C THR A 183 12.10 3.73 15.67
N GLY A 184 11.70 4.02 14.43
CA GLY A 184 10.81 3.13 13.70
C GLY A 184 11.42 1.74 13.55
N GLY A 185 10.61 0.80 13.10
CA GLY A 185 11.02 -0.56 12.81
C GLY A 185 12.03 -0.61 11.66
N THR A 186 12.76 -1.71 11.61
CA THR A 186 13.72 -2.02 10.55
C THR A 186 13.54 -3.47 10.10
N ASN A 187 13.99 -3.80 8.89
CA ASN A 187 14.01 -5.17 8.36
C ASN A 187 12.66 -5.90 8.44
N GLY A 188 11.56 -5.21 8.14
CA GLY A 188 10.23 -5.83 8.16
C GLY A 188 9.51 -5.71 9.51
N ASN A 189 10.16 -5.22 10.56
CA ASN A 189 9.59 -5.17 11.91
C ASN A 189 8.73 -3.92 12.13
N GLY A 190 7.85 -3.96 13.14
CA GLY A 190 7.15 -2.79 13.63
C GLY A 190 8.06 -1.85 14.42
N GLY A 191 7.56 -0.64 14.68
CA GLY A 191 8.22 0.30 15.59
C GLY A 191 8.34 -0.30 17.00
N THR A 192 9.44 -0.04 17.69
CA THR A 192 9.73 -0.63 19.02
C THR A 192 9.78 0.41 20.14
N ALA A 193 9.25 1.60 19.86
CA ALA A 193 9.22 2.70 20.80
C ALA A 193 8.64 2.33 22.15
N THR A 194 9.28 2.80 23.22
CA THR A 194 8.60 3.03 24.51
C THR A 194 7.69 4.26 24.41
N ALA A 195 6.60 4.10 23.66
CA ALA A 195 5.68 5.18 23.32
C ALA A 195 4.44 5.20 24.22
N TRP A 196 3.74 6.33 24.25
CA TRP A 196 2.41 6.43 24.83
C TRP A 196 1.34 6.06 23.79
N ALA A 197 1.58 6.43 22.53
CA ALA A 197 0.80 5.97 21.38
C ALA A 197 1.30 4.61 20.85
N GLY A 198 0.48 3.94 20.06
CA GLY A 198 0.83 2.67 19.45
C GLY A 198 1.85 2.84 18.32
N ASN A 199 2.80 1.91 18.25
CA ASN A 199 3.71 1.79 17.11
C ASN A 199 2.99 1.22 15.89
N GLY A 200 3.45 1.62 14.71
CA GLY A 200 3.06 0.98 13.46
C GLY A 200 3.70 -0.41 13.34
N ALA A 201 3.04 -1.30 12.61
CA ALA A 201 3.55 -2.63 12.29
C ALA A 201 4.29 -2.64 10.94
N GLY A 202 5.17 -3.62 10.79
CA GLY A 202 5.90 -3.86 9.55
C GLY A 202 5.28 -4.97 8.70
N PHE A 203 6.06 -5.47 7.76
CA PHE A 203 5.71 -6.61 6.92
C PHE A 203 5.65 -7.91 7.74
N THR A 204 6.65 -8.17 8.59
CA THR A 204 6.79 -9.39 9.39
C THR A 204 6.48 -9.15 10.87
N GLY A 205 7.03 -8.08 11.45
CA GLY A 205 6.92 -7.80 12.88
C GLY A 205 5.73 -6.90 13.24
N ASN A 206 4.98 -7.30 14.26
CA ASN A 206 3.92 -6.47 14.83
C ASN A 206 4.51 -5.18 15.43
N GLY A 207 3.67 -4.16 15.64
CA GLY A 207 4.07 -2.96 16.37
C GLY A 207 4.43 -3.30 17.82
N GLY A 208 5.46 -2.65 18.37
CA GLY A 208 5.82 -2.74 19.78
C GLY A 208 4.86 -1.95 20.69
N GLY A 209 4.93 -2.23 22.00
CA GLY A 209 3.95 -1.76 22.99
C GLY A 209 3.96 -0.29 23.34
N SER A 210 2.82 0.13 23.90
CA SER A 210 2.66 1.34 24.69
C SER A 210 2.85 1.01 26.17
N THR A 211 3.47 1.91 26.94
CA THR A 211 3.78 1.71 28.36
C THR A 211 2.56 1.82 29.29
N SER A 212 1.38 2.20 28.80
CA SER A 212 0.31 2.71 29.67
C SER A 212 -0.96 1.87 29.81
N THR A 213 -1.25 0.81 29.04
CA THR A 213 -2.28 -0.21 29.35
C THR A 213 -2.48 -1.25 28.22
N GLY A 214 -2.68 -2.52 28.59
CA GLY A 214 -3.19 -3.67 27.81
C GLY A 214 -3.12 -3.68 26.27
N SER A 215 -2.27 -4.56 25.72
CA SER A 215 -2.20 -4.96 24.29
C SER A 215 -3.58 -5.22 23.66
N PRO A 216 -3.82 -4.86 22.37
CA PRO A 216 -3.14 -5.46 21.23
C PRO A 216 -2.53 -4.48 20.21
N TYR A 217 -1.26 -4.73 19.91
CA TYR A 217 -0.41 -4.14 18.89
C TYR A 217 -1.10 -3.97 17.52
N ALA A 218 -0.59 -3.02 16.72
CA ALA A 218 -0.80 -3.10 15.28
C ALA A 218 -0.20 -4.41 14.76
N MET A 219 -0.95 -5.14 13.97
CA MET A 219 -0.54 -6.43 13.43
C MET A 219 0.21 -6.22 12.11
N SER A 220 1.27 -6.98 11.92
CA SER A 220 2.03 -6.97 10.67
C SER A 220 1.21 -7.51 9.51
N PHE A 221 1.67 -7.25 8.28
CA PHE A 221 1.04 -7.79 7.07
C PHE A 221 0.82 -9.31 7.16
N ILE A 222 1.85 -10.08 7.56
CA ILE A 222 1.73 -11.54 7.67
C ILE A 222 0.76 -12.01 8.77
N ASN A 223 0.42 -11.12 9.71
CA ASN A 223 -0.55 -11.36 10.77
C ASN A 223 -1.90 -10.67 10.50
N GLY A 224 -2.19 -10.36 9.23
CA GLY A 224 -3.48 -9.82 8.79
C GLY A 224 -3.60 -8.30 8.80
N GLY A 225 -2.54 -7.56 9.14
CA GLY A 225 -2.47 -6.10 8.97
C GLY A 225 -3.48 -5.28 9.77
N VAL A 226 -4.12 -5.87 10.77
CA VAL A 226 -5.09 -5.19 11.64
C VAL A 226 -4.40 -4.00 12.33
N GLY A 227 -5.03 -2.82 12.33
CA GLY A 227 -4.48 -1.61 12.99
C GLY A 227 -4.29 -1.80 14.50
N GLY A 228 -3.71 -0.86 15.26
CA GLY A 228 -3.50 -0.99 16.71
C GLY A 228 -4.81 -0.93 17.52
N ASN A 229 -4.83 -1.48 18.74
CA ASN A 229 -5.91 -1.30 19.70
C ASN A 229 -5.24 -1.00 21.07
N GLN A 230 -5.53 0.16 21.63
CA GLN A 230 -4.89 0.60 22.88
C GLN A 230 -5.74 0.25 24.12
N GLY A 231 -6.80 -0.57 23.98
CA GLY A 231 -7.59 -1.12 25.07
C GLY A 231 -8.52 -0.12 25.77
N THR A 232 -8.04 1.08 26.07
CA THR A 232 -8.80 2.18 26.65
C THR A 232 -9.44 3.05 25.56
N ASN A 233 -10.70 3.44 25.76
CA ASN A 233 -11.47 4.35 24.90
C ASN A 233 -11.68 3.92 23.42
N SER A 234 -11.41 2.66 23.06
CA SER A 234 -11.63 2.12 21.70
C SER A 234 -10.90 2.91 20.60
N MET A 235 -9.72 3.45 20.92
CA MET A 235 -8.94 4.28 20.02
C MET A 235 -8.07 3.43 19.09
N PHE A 236 -8.68 2.94 18.02
CA PHE A 236 -8.04 2.00 17.09
C PHE A 236 -7.16 2.69 16.07
N GLY A 237 -6.00 2.10 15.78
CA GLY A 237 -5.24 2.44 14.57
C GLY A 237 -5.90 1.85 13.32
N SER A 238 -5.38 2.22 12.16
CA SER A 238 -6.01 1.85 10.88
C SER A 238 -5.44 0.58 10.27
N PHE A 239 -6.26 -0.14 9.52
CA PHE A 239 -5.88 -1.32 8.75
C PHE A 239 -4.71 -1.03 7.82
N GLY A 240 -3.81 -1.99 7.65
CA GLY A 240 -2.47 -1.80 7.12
C GLY A 240 -1.42 -1.58 8.21
N GLY A 241 -1.71 -1.99 9.44
CA GLY A 241 -0.76 -1.96 10.55
C GLY A 241 -0.50 -0.56 11.13
N GLY A 242 -1.42 0.39 10.99
CA GLY A 242 -1.31 1.70 11.63
C GLY A 242 -1.46 1.60 13.15
N GLY A 243 -0.60 2.28 13.90
CA GLY A 243 -0.64 2.34 15.36
C GLY A 243 -1.83 3.13 15.89
N GLY A 244 -2.43 2.65 16.99
CA GLY A 244 -3.52 3.37 17.69
C GLY A 244 -3.01 4.52 18.56
N THR A 245 -3.93 5.20 19.24
CA THR A 245 -3.61 6.26 20.23
C THR A 245 -4.39 6.00 21.53
N HIS A 246 -4.08 6.75 22.60
CA HIS A 246 -4.75 6.60 23.90
C HIS A 246 -5.98 7.52 24.05
N GLY A 247 -6.11 8.54 23.20
CA GLY A 247 -7.33 9.35 23.09
C GLY A 247 -7.55 10.47 24.09
N ALA A 248 -6.66 10.59 25.07
CA ALA A 248 -6.67 11.62 26.09
C ALA A 248 -5.51 12.63 25.92
N GLY A 249 -5.06 12.85 24.67
CA GLY A 249 -3.96 13.75 24.35
C GLY A 249 -2.61 13.13 24.71
N TRP A 250 -2.26 12.00 24.09
CA TRP A 250 -1.01 11.27 24.39
C TRP A 250 -0.08 11.13 23.17
N GLY A 251 -0.47 11.72 22.04
CA GLY A 251 0.36 11.83 20.85
C GLY A 251 -0.09 10.91 19.71
N GLY A 252 0.56 11.10 18.57
CA GLY A 252 0.23 10.42 17.31
C GLY A 252 0.68 8.96 17.22
N GLY A 253 -0.15 8.12 16.62
CA GLY A 253 0.20 6.72 16.32
C GLY A 253 1.19 6.59 15.16
N GLY A 254 2.06 5.57 15.19
CA GLY A 254 3.02 5.31 14.11
C GLY A 254 2.36 4.70 12.86
N GLY A 255 2.76 5.11 11.66
CA GLY A 255 2.25 4.56 10.40
C GLY A 255 2.70 3.12 10.14
N GLY A 256 1.87 2.31 9.50
CA GLY A 256 2.25 0.95 9.07
C GLY A 256 3.07 0.98 7.77
N GLY A 257 3.77 -0.11 7.44
CA GLY A 257 4.57 -0.16 6.20
C GLY A 257 5.41 -1.43 6.08
N TYR A 258 6.44 -1.40 5.23
CA TYR A 258 7.41 -2.49 5.17
C TYR A 258 8.09 -2.65 6.53
N SER A 259 8.50 -1.53 7.14
CA SER A 259 8.74 -1.46 8.57
C SER A 259 7.85 -0.38 9.18
N GLY A 260 7.35 -0.60 10.38
CA GLY A 260 6.40 0.32 11.02
C GLY A 260 7.06 1.58 11.59
N GLY A 261 6.36 2.70 11.59
CA GLY A 261 6.79 3.94 12.24
C GLY A 261 6.68 3.88 13.76
N ALA A 262 7.47 4.71 14.44
CA ALA A 262 7.41 4.83 15.89
C ALA A 262 6.13 5.53 16.37
N GLY A 263 5.54 5.09 17.48
CA GLY A 263 4.49 5.84 18.18
C GLY A 263 5.07 7.06 18.91
N ALA A 264 4.24 8.08 19.13
CA ALA A 264 4.61 9.25 19.93
C ALA A 264 4.83 8.91 21.42
N THR A 265 5.84 9.54 22.01
CA THR A 265 6.21 9.40 23.43
C THR A 265 5.58 10.46 24.34
N SER A 266 4.90 11.45 23.76
CA SER A 266 4.24 12.54 24.47
C SER A 266 3.08 13.11 23.65
N SER A 267 2.17 13.78 24.34
CA SER A 267 1.00 14.49 23.79
C SER A 267 1.31 15.54 22.73
N GLN A 268 2.53 16.07 22.75
CA GLN A 268 2.98 17.15 21.88
C GLN A 268 3.63 16.67 20.59
N TYR A 269 3.74 15.33 20.41
CA TYR A 269 4.49 14.71 19.32
C TYR A 269 3.57 13.95 18.37
N GLY A 270 3.84 14.07 17.07
CA GLY A 270 3.27 13.19 16.06
C GLY A 270 4.05 11.88 15.94
N GLY A 271 3.37 10.85 15.43
CA GLY A 271 3.95 9.55 15.17
C GLY A 271 4.87 9.55 13.95
N GLY A 272 5.73 8.54 13.88
CA GLY A 272 6.62 8.28 12.75
C GLY A 272 5.86 7.68 11.55
N GLY A 273 6.35 7.93 10.34
CA GLY A 273 5.86 7.31 9.12
C GLY A 273 6.42 5.91 8.91
N GLY A 274 5.69 5.08 8.18
CA GLY A 274 6.13 3.75 7.78
C GLY A 274 7.22 3.79 6.71
N GLY A 275 8.07 2.77 6.72
CA GLY A 275 9.02 2.49 5.64
C GLY A 275 8.35 1.81 4.45
N SER A 276 8.97 1.91 3.29
CA SER A 276 8.49 1.33 2.01
C SER A 276 9.46 0.27 1.48
N TYR A 277 9.04 -0.51 0.49
CA TYR A 277 9.85 -1.54 -0.13
C TYR A 277 9.48 -1.74 -1.59
N ASN A 278 10.45 -2.10 -2.41
CA ASN A 278 10.25 -2.49 -3.80
C ASN A 278 11.34 -3.50 -4.17
N SER A 279 10.95 -4.73 -4.52
CA SER A 279 11.90 -5.76 -4.96
C SER A 279 12.25 -5.67 -6.44
N SER A 280 11.53 -4.85 -7.21
CA SER A 280 11.85 -4.60 -8.62
C SER A 280 13.03 -3.66 -8.77
N SER A 281 13.87 -3.92 -9.78
CA SER A 281 14.91 -3.01 -10.26
C SER A 281 14.54 -2.32 -11.58
N THR A 282 13.34 -2.54 -12.12
CA THR A 282 12.92 -2.12 -13.46
C THR A 282 11.75 -1.13 -13.37
N ASN A 283 11.82 -0.04 -14.15
CA ASN A 283 10.78 1.00 -14.23
C ASN A 283 10.36 1.55 -12.84
N THR A 284 11.34 1.71 -11.96
CA THR A 284 11.09 2.10 -10.58
C THR A 284 10.96 3.61 -10.44
N SER A 285 10.02 4.05 -9.60
CA SER A 285 9.84 5.45 -9.25
C SER A 285 9.16 5.53 -7.89
N SER A 286 9.66 6.40 -7.01
CA SER A 286 9.25 6.42 -5.60
C SER A 286 9.16 7.86 -5.10
N GLN A 287 8.15 8.16 -4.27
CA GLN A 287 7.95 9.48 -3.69
C GLN A 287 7.48 9.33 -2.23
N ALA A 288 8.14 10.03 -1.31
CA ALA A 288 7.73 10.09 0.10
C ALA A 288 6.66 11.16 0.29
N GLY A 289 5.72 10.94 1.23
CA GLY A 289 4.79 11.99 1.68
C GLY A 289 3.88 12.61 0.62
N VAL A 290 3.32 11.80 -0.30
CA VAL A 290 2.51 12.31 -1.43
C VAL A 290 1.04 11.91 -1.39
N ARG A 291 0.66 10.91 -0.59
CA ARG A 291 -0.72 10.40 -0.55
C ARG A 291 -1.51 10.99 0.62
N GLU A 292 -2.55 11.73 0.29
CA GLU A 292 -3.68 12.03 1.18
C GLU A 292 -4.77 10.96 1.01
N GLY A 293 -5.57 10.74 2.05
CA GLY A 293 -6.61 9.73 2.12
C GLY A 293 -6.12 8.27 2.22
N HIS A 294 -6.99 7.34 1.81
CA HIS A 294 -6.70 5.90 1.84
C HIS A 294 -5.63 5.50 0.84
N GLY A 295 -5.02 4.34 1.06
CA GLY A 295 -4.12 3.73 0.10
C GLY A 295 -4.80 3.24 -1.17
N GLN A 296 -4.01 2.74 -2.10
CA GLN A 296 -4.48 2.18 -3.37
C GLN A 296 -3.38 1.33 -4.01
N VAL A 297 -3.79 0.34 -4.79
CA VAL A 297 -2.90 -0.39 -5.71
C VAL A 297 -3.44 -0.26 -7.12
N VAL A 298 -2.59 0.11 -8.07
CA VAL A 298 -2.89 0.12 -9.50
C VAL A 298 -1.99 -0.90 -10.16
N ILE A 299 -2.57 -1.87 -10.86
CA ILE A 299 -1.84 -2.90 -11.60
C ILE A 299 -2.17 -2.75 -13.07
N THR A 300 -1.13 -2.61 -13.88
CA THR A 300 -1.21 -2.46 -15.32
C THR A 300 -0.48 -3.61 -16.00
N TYR A 301 -1.15 -4.28 -16.93
CA TYR A 301 -0.62 -5.46 -17.62
C TYR A 301 -1.29 -5.63 -18.98
N CYS A 302 -0.75 -6.51 -19.81
CA CYS A 302 -1.31 -6.83 -21.12
C CYS A 302 -1.91 -8.24 -21.09
N THR A 303 -3.14 -8.38 -21.57
CA THR A 303 -3.76 -9.70 -21.77
C THR A 303 -3.54 -10.14 -23.22
N GLY A 304 -2.55 -11.01 -23.48
CA GLY A 304 -2.23 -11.54 -24.82
C GLY A 304 -0.73 -11.75 -25.08
N PHE A 305 -0.34 -12.13 -26.30
CA PHE A 305 1.07 -12.24 -26.70
C PHE A 305 1.71 -10.84 -26.73
N CYS A 306 2.36 -10.45 -25.63
CA CYS A 306 3.33 -9.37 -25.64
C CYS A 306 4.67 -9.92 -26.16
N PHE A 307 5.01 -9.58 -27.39
CA PHE A 307 6.42 -9.54 -27.75
C PHE A 307 7.03 -8.37 -26.97
N GLU A 308 8.00 -8.67 -26.10
CA GLU A 308 8.92 -7.63 -25.60
C GLU A 308 9.39 -6.83 -26.82
N SER A 309 9.45 -5.51 -26.71
CA SER A 309 9.85 -4.67 -27.84
C SER A 309 11.18 -5.19 -28.39
N ALA A 310 11.15 -5.86 -29.53
CA ALA A 310 12.36 -6.21 -30.25
C ALA A 310 12.99 -4.88 -30.62
N ALA A 311 14.08 -4.51 -29.93
CA ALA A 311 14.98 -3.51 -30.45
C ALA A 311 15.30 -3.95 -31.88
N VAL A 312 14.86 -3.17 -32.86
CA VAL A 312 15.12 -3.44 -34.27
C VAL A 312 16.63 -3.44 -34.42
N VAL A 313 17.23 -4.63 -34.44
CA VAL A 313 18.61 -4.79 -34.88
C VAL A 313 18.58 -4.50 -36.37
N ALA A 314 18.85 -3.24 -36.71
CA ALA A 314 19.12 -2.83 -38.08
C ALA A 314 20.45 -3.47 -38.50
N ASN A 315 20.42 -4.75 -38.86
CA ASN A 315 21.45 -5.35 -39.70
C ASN A 315 20.86 -5.57 -41.08
N ASN A 316 20.62 -4.45 -41.78
CA ASN A 316 20.49 -4.46 -43.23
C ASN A 316 21.89 -4.61 -43.82
N ASN A 317 22.36 -5.85 -43.95
CA ASN A 317 23.32 -6.19 -44.99
C ASN A 317 22.68 -7.26 -45.87
N TYR A 318 22.05 -6.81 -46.94
CA TYR A 318 21.90 -7.60 -48.15
C TYR A 318 22.99 -7.16 -49.12
N VAL A 319 23.67 -8.18 -49.68
CA VAL A 319 24.83 -8.19 -50.60
C VAL A 319 26.19 -8.14 -49.92
#